data_AF-A0A399RLB7-F1
#
_entry.id   AF-A0A399RLB7-F1
#
_cell.length_a   1.000
_cell.length_b   1.000
_cell.length_c   1.000
_cell.angle_alpha   90.00
_cell.angle_beta   90.00
_cell.angle_gamma   90.00
#
_symmetry.space_group_name_H-M   'P 1'
#
loop_
_entity.id
_entity.type
_entity.pdbx_description
1 polymer ?
#
loop_
_entity_poly.entity_id
_entity_poly.type
_entity_poly.pdbx_seq_one_letter_code
_entity_poly.pdbx_strand_id
1 'polypeptide(L)'
;MGGDLTVTDAINVSGAGHAAARPDSLTIFSHVWAAQSLVQLVFFNHWASEGLVLGYIFAALAIAVFVFPGRLFLFVPMVIASVTYFVSQWPFVVNHVFIDTFMSLTMLAAFAMIAFRYMNSRAQFSRQTAETWFVKFAPVCGAIFAFMYLSIIISKLNEGFFDLDISCLSGMIEEAQSNRALISGPLSMFSVEFFFWFFIIAETALPIMLAFRRTRLAAFYFGVPFHVLLGLMGHWPFSSFMLSLYVLVAMPTFKDFLQALFDRLDDVRAKILPWAPGSLVFSAAAALLLASIVVLKPSWIWLMWTGVLCTLLMLAVFSEHLRHGLFKGTGATPFWTPKPGLLWVALVLVVMNSASPYIGLKTESNVAMYSNMRTEGGVNNHLFMPVVPIFSFQDDLVEIVDASHPDIQKLRTHPARYGFVGQEFDVYIPYFEFRRTVSNLKADDLEITYIRNGEERTFRSGASDNADTDLDKPLPLLEAKLVHLRPVFKGELSYCLH
;
A
#
# COMPACT_ATOMS: atom_id res chain seq x y z
N MET A 1 -31.25 -70.41 -22.41
CA MET A 1 -30.79 -70.20 -21.02
C MET A 1 -30.33 -68.75 -20.96
N GLY A 2 -31.12 -67.78 -20.57
CA GLY A 2 -32.03 -67.73 -19.42
C GLY A 2 -31.38 -66.84 -18.38
N GLY A 3 -31.84 -65.59 -18.24
CA GLY A 3 -31.33 -64.65 -17.25
C GLY A 3 -31.75 -63.20 -17.50
N ASP A 4 -33.05 -62.93 -17.36
CA ASP A 4 -33.57 -61.60 -17.05
C ASP A 4 -33.00 -61.14 -15.71
N LEU A 5 -32.50 -59.90 -15.63
CA LEU A 5 -32.46 -59.14 -14.38
C LEU A 5 -33.02 -57.74 -14.64
N THR A 6 -34.14 -57.53 -14.00
CA THR A 6 -35.06 -56.42 -14.08
C THR A 6 -34.49 -55.12 -13.54
N VAL A 7 -34.86 -54.06 -14.24
CA VAL A 7 -34.80 -52.66 -13.86
C VAL A 7 -35.58 -52.44 -12.56
N THR A 8 -34.90 -52.35 -11.42
CA THR A 8 -35.35 -51.63 -10.21
C THR A 8 -34.17 -51.48 -9.28
N ASP A 9 -33.51 -50.33 -9.34
CA ASP A 9 -32.92 -49.67 -8.16
C ASP A 9 -32.64 -48.22 -8.52
N ALA A 10 -33.73 -47.44 -8.47
CA ALA A 10 -33.67 -46.00 -8.32
C ALA A 10 -33.07 -45.69 -6.94
N ILE A 11 -31.74 -45.72 -6.84
CA ILE A 11 -31.03 -45.13 -5.71
C ILE A 11 -31.17 -43.63 -5.85
N ASN A 12 -32.01 -43.07 -4.98
CA ASN A 12 -32.16 -41.67 -4.63
C ASN A 12 -30.87 -40.85 -4.85
N VAL A 13 -30.76 -40.21 -6.02
CA VAL A 13 -29.94 -39.01 -6.23
C VAL A 13 -30.83 -37.81 -5.92
N SER A 14 -31.35 -37.76 -4.70
CA SER A 14 -32.13 -36.64 -4.14
C SER A 14 -31.43 -36.03 -2.92
N GLY A 15 -30.09 -36.12 -2.91
CA GLY A 15 -29.20 -35.54 -1.91
C GLY A 15 -28.21 -34.52 -2.49
N ALA A 16 -28.52 -33.89 -3.62
CA ALA A 16 -27.77 -32.71 -4.08
C ALA A 16 -28.24 -31.47 -3.31
N GLY A 17 -28.12 -31.51 -1.98
CA GLY A 17 -28.11 -30.29 -1.18
C GLY A 17 -27.02 -29.40 -1.77
N HIS A 18 -27.40 -28.20 -2.20
CA HIS A 18 -26.48 -27.21 -2.73
C HIS A 18 -25.40 -26.94 -1.69
N ALA A 19 -24.28 -27.66 -1.75
CA ALA A 19 -23.12 -27.39 -0.94
C ALA A 19 -22.76 -25.93 -1.20
N ALA A 20 -22.87 -25.09 -0.16
CA ALA A 20 -22.51 -23.69 -0.26
C ALA A 20 -21.13 -23.60 -0.90
N ALA A 21 -21.04 -22.84 -1.99
CA ALA A 21 -19.87 -22.88 -2.84
C ALA A 21 -18.65 -22.33 -2.07
N ARG A 22 -17.80 -23.24 -1.55
CA ARG A 22 -16.63 -22.95 -0.69
C ARG A 22 -15.79 -21.80 -1.25
N PRO A 23 -15.33 -20.85 -0.42
CA PRO A 23 -14.56 -19.72 -0.91
C PRO A 23 -13.22 -20.18 -1.53
N ASP A 24 -12.92 -19.67 -2.73
CA ASP A 24 -11.63 -19.82 -3.38
C ASP A 24 -10.66 -18.70 -2.95
N SER A 25 -9.40 -18.78 -3.37
CA SER A 25 -8.37 -17.81 -2.95
C SER A 25 -8.69 -16.39 -3.42
N LEU A 26 -9.26 -16.25 -4.62
CA LEU A 26 -9.63 -14.93 -5.14
C LEU A 26 -10.80 -14.33 -4.37
N THR A 27 -11.78 -15.13 -3.95
CA THR A 27 -12.90 -14.67 -3.13
C THR A 27 -12.39 -14.08 -1.81
N ILE A 28 -11.49 -14.79 -1.12
CA ILE A 28 -10.89 -14.31 0.13
C ILE A 28 -10.07 -13.04 -0.13
N PHE A 29 -9.18 -13.08 -1.13
CA PHE A 29 -8.29 -11.96 -1.41
C PHE A 29 -9.04 -10.71 -1.89
N SER A 30 -10.01 -10.84 -2.78
CA SER A 30 -10.80 -9.70 -3.28
C SER A 30 -11.59 -9.00 -2.19
N HIS A 31 -12.12 -9.74 -1.20
CA HIS A 31 -12.78 -9.14 -0.03
C HIS A 31 -11.79 -8.28 0.78
N VAL A 32 -10.62 -8.84 1.10
CA VAL A 32 -9.58 -8.15 1.89
C VAL A 32 -8.97 -6.99 1.10
N TRP A 33 -8.78 -7.13 -0.20
CA TRP A 33 -8.28 -6.08 -1.08
C TRP A 33 -9.28 -4.92 -1.24
N ALA A 34 -10.58 -5.23 -1.33
CA ALA A 34 -11.62 -4.21 -1.31
C ALA A 34 -11.66 -3.47 0.04
N ALA A 35 -11.51 -4.19 1.15
CA ALA A 35 -11.46 -3.58 2.48
C ALA A 35 -10.29 -2.60 2.62
N GLN A 36 -9.07 -2.99 2.22
CA GLN A 36 -7.92 -2.08 2.27
C GLN A 36 -8.13 -0.86 1.35
N SER A 37 -8.71 -1.05 0.16
CA SER A 37 -9.03 0.05 -0.76
C SER A 37 -10.03 1.05 -0.15
N LEU A 38 -11.03 0.55 0.59
CA LEU A 38 -11.96 1.40 1.34
C LEU A 38 -11.26 2.15 2.49
N VAL A 39 -10.32 1.53 3.20
CA VAL A 39 -9.50 2.23 4.19
C VAL A 39 -8.72 3.37 3.53
N GLN A 40 -8.06 3.12 2.39
CA GLN A 40 -7.35 4.17 1.67
C GLN A 40 -8.28 5.33 1.29
N LEU A 41 -9.47 5.05 0.74
CA LEU A 41 -10.44 6.08 0.35
C LEU A 41 -10.99 6.88 1.54
N VAL A 42 -11.15 6.25 2.69
CA VAL A 42 -11.64 6.92 3.91
C VAL A 42 -10.59 7.90 4.46
N PHE A 43 -9.31 7.54 4.43
CA PHE A 43 -8.23 8.35 4.99
C PHE A 43 -7.65 9.35 3.99
N PHE A 44 -7.74 9.09 2.68
CA PHE A 44 -7.42 10.03 1.60
C PHE A 44 -8.71 10.55 0.97
N ASN A 45 -9.52 11.26 1.76
CA ASN A 45 -10.90 11.66 1.43
C ASN A 45 -11.04 12.85 0.46
N HIS A 46 -9.94 13.33 -0.12
CA HIS A 46 -9.92 14.45 -1.06
C HIS A 46 -10.90 14.27 -2.24
N TRP A 47 -11.07 13.02 -2.71
CA TRP A 47 -12.06 12.71 -3.75
C TRP A 47 -13.50 13.08 -3.36
N ALA A 48 -13.84 12.96 -2.08
CA ALA A 48 -15.17 13.29 -1.58
C ALA A 48 -15.31 14.80 -1.32
N SER A 49 -14.27 15.45 -0.79
CA SER A 49 -14.30 16.90 -0.54
C SER A 49 -14.30 17.71 -1.84
N GLU A 50 -13.65 17.21 -2.90
CA GLU A 50 -13.53 17.90 -4.18
C GLU A 50 -14.48 17.38 -5.27
N GLY A 51 -15.33 16.41 -4.94
CA GLY A 51 -16.31 15.90 -5.89
C GLY A 51 -15.71 15.09 -7.06
N LEU A 52 -14.55 14.45 -6.87
CA LEU A 52 -13.87 13.69 -7.93
C LEU A 52 -14.66 12.43 -8.29
N VAL A 53 -15.31 12.44 -9.46
CA VAL A 53 -16.14 11.34 -9.97
C VAL A 53 -15.41 9.99 -9.97
N LEU A 54 -14.13 9.97 -10.32
CA LEU A 54 -13.32 8.74 -10.30
C LEU A 54 -13.24 8.10 -8.90
N GLY A 55 -13.18 8.90 -7.85
CA GLY A 55 -13.17 8.41 -6.47
C GLY A 55 -14.51 7.79 -6.07
N TYR A 56 -15.64 8.37 -6.48
CA TYR A 56 -16.97 7.77 -6.26
C TYR A 56 -17.15 6.45 -7.00
N ILE A 57 -16.68 6.36 -8.25
CA ILE A 57 -16.71 5.11 -9.02
C ILE A 57 -15.88 4.05 -8.32
N PHE A 58 -14.66 4.39 -7.89
CA PHE A 58 -13.78 3.47 -7.18
C PHE A 58 -14.41 3.02 -5.84
N ALA A 59 -14.95 3.94 -5.05
CA ALA A 59 -15.63 3.63 -3.80
C ALA A 59 -16.84 2.70 -4.00
N ALA A 60 -17.69 2.97 -4.99
CA ALA A 60 -18.86 2.14 -5.28
C ALA A 60 -18.47 0.71 -5.67
N LEU A 61 -17.43 0.56 -6.51
CA LEU A 61 -16.92 -0.75 -6.90
C LEU A 61 -16.25 -1.48 -5.74
N ALA A 62 -15.51 -0.77 -4.89
CA ALA A 62 -14.91 -1.34 -3.69
C ALA A 62 -15.96 -1.83 -2.68
N ILE A 63 -17.04 -1.07 -2.46
CA ILE A 63 -18.20 -1.51 -1.67
C ILE A 63 -18.83 -2.76 -2.30
N ALA A 64 -19.06 -2.75 -3.61
CA ALA A 64 -19.67 -3.88 -4.30
C ALA A 64 -18.84 -5.16 -4.20
N VAL A 65 -17.51 -5.08 -4.32
CA VAL A 65 -16.61 -6.23 -4.14
C VAL A 65 -16.54 -6.66 -2.68
N PHE A 66 -16.50 -5.72 -1.74
CA PHE A 66 -16.48 -6.03 -0.31
C PHE A 66 -17.72 -6.84 0.10
N VAL A 67 -18.90 -6.43 -0.39
CA VAL A 67 -20.18 -7.10 -0.12
C VAL A 67 -20.33 -8.40 -0.93
N PHE A 68 -19.91 -8.42 -2.19
CA PHE A 68 -20.05 -9.55 -3.10
C PHE A 68 -18.70 -10.04 -3.66
N PRO A 69 -17.82 -10.59 -2.81
CA PRO A 69 -16.47 -10.98 -3.23
C PRO A 69 -16.46 -12.18 -4.17
N GLY A 70 -15.34 -12.37 -4.89
CA GLY A 70 -15.15 -13.47 -5.83
C GLY A 70 -15.82 -13.27 -7.20
N ARG A 71 -16.55 -12.17 -7.41
CA ARG A 71 -17.15 -11.82 -8.70
C ARG A 71 -16.15 -11.08 -9.58
N LEU A 72 -15.61 -11.76 -10.59
CA LEU A 72 -14.62 -11.18 -11.52
C LEU A 72 -15.10 -9.88 -12.17
N PHE A 73 -16.38 -9.82 -12.55
CA PHE A 73 -16.98 -8.65 -13.18
C PHE A 73 -17.14 -7.45 -12.23
N LEU A 74 -16.95 -7.62 -10.92
CA LEU A 74 -16.86 -6.52 -9.96
C LEU A 74 -15.39 -6.21 -9.64
N PHE A 75 -14.59 -7.25 -9.38
CA PHE A 75 -13.21 -7.09 -8.95
C PHE A 75 -12.31 -6.49 -10.04
N VAL A 76 -12.44 -6.93 -11.30
CA VAL A 76 -11.62 -6.36 -12.39
C VAL A 76 -11.92 -4.88 -12.61
N PRO A 77 -13.19 -4.43 -12.74
CA PRO A 77 -13.49 -3.00 -12.80
C PRO A 77 -13.02 -2.22 -11.57
N MET A 78 -13.12 -2.79 -10.36
CA MET A 78 -12.60 -2.15 -9.15
C MET A 78 -11.10 -1.88 -9.25
N VAL A 79 -10.31 -2.87 -9.69
CA VAL A 79 -8.85 -2.72 -9.87
C VAL A 79 -8.53 -1.72 -10.99
N ILE A 80 -9.30 -1.69 -12.08
CA ILE A 80 -9.17 -0.67 -13.13
C ILE A 80 -9.45 0.74 -12.57
N ALA A 81 -10.53 0.89 -11.80
CA ALA A 81 -10.90 2.17 -11.19
C ALA A 81 -9.84 2.64 -10.18
N SER A 82 -9.30 1.73 -9.37
CA SER A 82 -8.19 2.00 -8.45
C SER A 82 -6.95 2.52 -9.18
N VAL A 83 -6.48 1.81 -10.21
CA VAL A 83 -5.31 2.25 -11.00
C VAL A 83 -5.58 3.58 -11.69
N THR A 84 -6.76 3.75 -12.30
CA THR A 84 -7.12 5.00 -13.01
C THR A 84 -7.14 6.18 -12.04
N TYR A 85 -7.75 6.00 -10.86
CA TYR A 85 -7.79 7.01 -9.82
C TYR A 85 -6.38 7.34 -9.30
N PHE A 86 -5.57 6.35 -8.93
CA PHE A 86 -4.23 6.64 -8.40
C PHE A 86 -3.29 7.25 -9.44
N VAL A 87 -3.30 6.77 -10.68
CA VAL A 87 -2.50 7.37 -11.77
C VAL A 87 -2.94 8.80 -12.08
N SER A 88 -4.22 9.13 -11.92
CA SER A 88 -4.67 10.53 -12.06
C SER A 88 -4.05 11.42 -10.99
N GLN A 89 -3.84 10.89 -9.79
CA GLN A 89 -3.21 11.58 -8.65
C GLN A 89 -1.68 11.56 -8.65
N TRP A 90 -1.04 10.74 -9.50
CA TRP A 90 0.42 10.76 -9.61
C TRP A 90 0.93 12.15 -10.00
N PRO A 91 2.07 12.60 -9.44
CA PRO A 91 2.96 11.88 -8.53
C PRO A 91 2.69 12.18 -7.05
N PHE A 92 1.57 12.81 -6.69
CA PHE A 92 1.28 13.28 -5.33
C PHE A 92 0.60 12.22 -4.45
N VAL A 93 0.97 10.96 -4.66
CA VAL A 93 0.45 9.83 -3.87
C VAL A 93 1.51 9.39 -2.88
N VAL A 94 1.05 8.95 -1.71
CA VAL A 94 1.93 8.36 -0.71
C VAL A 94 2.55 7.05 -1.20
N ASN A 95 3.70 6.70 -0.63
CA ASN A 95 4.59 5.64 -1.09
C ASN A 95 3.89 4.28 -1.29
N HIS A 96 3.06 3.85 -0.34
CA HIS A 96 2.36 2.57 -0.45
C HIS A 96 1.22 2.57 -1.49
N VAL A 97 0.58 3.72 -1.77
CA VAL A 97 -0.41 3.86 -2.85
C VAL A 97 0.26 3.75 -4.22
N PHE A 98 1.48 4.29 -4.33
CA PHE A 98 2.30 4.10 -5.53
C PHE A 98 2.57 2.60 -5.76
N ILE A 99 2.94 1.85 -4.72
CA ILE A 99 3.16 0.40 -4.81
C ILE A 99 1.88 -0.40 -5.03
N ASP A 100 0.76 -0.02 -4.40
CA ASP A 100 -0.57 -0.58 -4.70
C ASP A 100 -0.83 -0.52 -6.20
N THR A 101 -0.56 0.63 -6.83
CA THR A 101 -0.73 0.79 -8.28
C THR A 101 0.06 -0.26 -9.09
N PHE A 102 1.32 -0.56 -8.73
CA PHE A 102 2.09 -1.62 -9.41
C PHE A 102 1.53 -3.02 -9.15
N MET A 103 1.08 -3.30 -7.94
CA MET A 103 0.45 -4.59 -7.61
C MET A 103 -0.87 -4.76 -8.37
N SER A 104 -1.70 -3.72 -8.41
CA SER A 104 -2.96 -3.67 -9.15
C SER A 104 -2.74 -3.81 -10.66
N LEU A 105 -1.72 -3.15 -11.23
CA LEU A 105 -1.28 -3.37 -12.61
C LEU A 105 -0.81 -4.81 -12.85
N THR A 106 -0.12 -5.43 -11.89
CA THR A 106 0.29 -6.84 -11.96
C THR A 106 -0.93 -7.76 -11.97
N MET A 107 -1.96 -7.48 -11.17
CA MET A 107 -3.22 -8.22 -11.17
C MET A 107 -3.92 -8.08 -12.53
N LEU A 108 -4.01 -6.87 -13.09
CA LEU A 108 -4.62 -6.63 -14.41
C LEU A 108 -3.86 -7.30 -15.54
N ALA A 109 -2.52 -7.22 -15.54
CA ALA A 109 -1.68 -7.89 -16.52
C ALA A 109 -1.84 -9.42 -16.43
N ALA A 110 -1.93 -9.97 -15.22
CA ALA A 110 -2.22 -11.39 -15.01
C ALA A 110 -3.60 -11.78 -15.56
N PHE A 111 -4.61 -10.94 -15.34
CA PHE A 111 -5.95 -11.14 -15.89
C PHE A 111 -5.93 -11.08 -17.42
N ALA A 112 -5.29 -10.07 -18.01
CA ALA A 112 -5.20 -9.89 -19.46
C ALA A 112 -4.54 -11.09 -20.16
N MET A 113 -3.46 -11.64 -19.59
CA MET A 113 -2.82 -12.85 -20.14
C MET A 113 -3.73 -14.07 -20.13
N ILE A 114 -4.59 -14.20 -19.12
CA ILE A 114 -5.57 -15.30 -19.03
C ILE A 114 -6.72 -15.03 -19.99
N ALA A 115 -7.27 -13.83 -19.99
CA ALA A 115 -8.35 -13.40 -20.86
C ALA A 115 -7.98 -13.57 -22.34
N PHE A 116 -6.77 -13.20 -22.75
CA PHE A 116 -6.29 -13.39 -24.12
C PHE A 116 -6.26 -14.86 -24.56
N ARG A 117 -5.86 -15.78 -23.67
CA ARG A 117 -5.93 -17.22 -23.93
C ARG A 117 -7.36 -17.71 -24.04
N TYR A 118 -8.25 -17.16 -23.22
CA TYR A 118 -9.66 -17.52 -23.21
C TYR A 118 -10.43 -16.96 -24.41
N MET A 119 -10.11 -15.77 -24.90
CA MET A 119 -10.67 -15.21 -26.15
C MET A 119 -10.38 -16.11 -27.36
N ASN A 120 -9.26 -16.84 -27.31
CA ASN A 120 -8.88 -17.82 -28.33
C ASN A 120 -9.46 -19.23 -28.07
N SER A 121 -10.30 -19.39 -27.05
CA SER A 121 -10.92 -20.66 -26.65
C SER A 121 -12.45 -20.49 -26.50
N ARG A 122 -13.21 -21.59 -26.55
CA ARG A 122 -14.67 -21.56 -26.23
C ARG A 122 -14.97 -21.77 -24.73
N ALA A 123 -13.95 -21.70 -23.87
CA ALA A 123 -14.13 -21.98 -22.45
C ALA A 123 -14.82 -20.79 -21.74
N GLN A 124 -15.77 -21.10 -20.84
CA GLN A 124 -16.41 -20.09 -20.00
C GLN A 124 -15.55 -19.75 -18.77
N PHE A 125 -15.64 -18.51 -18.29
CA PHE A 125 -15.00 -18.10 -17.03
C PHE A 125 -15.62 -18.87 -15.86
N SER A 126 -14.80 -19.65 -15.16
CA SER A 126 -15.21 -20.45 -14.01
C SER A 126 -14.44 -20.04 -12.75
N ARG A 127 -14.82 -20.59 -11.58
CA ARG A 127 -14.02 -20.45 -10.34
C ARG A 127 -12.60 -20.97 -10.48
N GLN A 128 -12.38 -21.96 -11.33
CA GLN A 128 -11.02 -22.43 -11.65
C GLN A 128 -10.21 -21.36 -12.37
N THR A 129 -10.85 -20.56 -13.23
CA THR A 129 -10.22 -19.40 -13.87
C THR A 129 -9.83 -18.33 -12.84
N ALA A 130 -10.70 -18.08 -11.85
CA ALA A 130 -10.41 -17.16 -10.74
C ALA A 130 -9.20 -17.62 -9.90
N GLU A 131 -9.12 -18.90 -9.54
CA GLU A 131 -7.97 -19.47 -8.85
C GLU A 131 -6.70 -19.39 -9.72
N THR A 132 -6.81 -19.69 -11.02
CA THR A 132 -5.69 -19.59 -11.98
C THR A 132 -5.15 -18.17 -12.09
N TRP A 133 -6.04 -17.17 -12.02
CA TRP A 133 -5.65 -15.77 -11.97
C TRP A 133 -4.90 -15.43 -10.68
N PHE A 134 -5.45 -15.83 -9.53
CA PHE A 134 -4.80 -15.61 -8.24
C PHE A 134 -3.37 -16.15 -8.20
N VAL A 135 -3.18 -17.42 -8.56
CA VAL A 135 -1.84 -18.06 -8.52
C VAL A 135 -0.85 -17.48 -9.52
N LYS A 136 -1.32 -16.69 -10.50
CA LYS A 136 -0.47 -16.05 -11.51
C LYS A 136 0.17 -14.76 -10.99
N PHE A 137 -0.57 -13.89 -10.30
CA PHE A 137 -0.03 -12.64 -9.76
C PHE A 137 0.55 -12.78 -8.35
N ALA A 138 0.00 -13.68 -7.53
CA ALA A 138 0.36 -13.79 -6.11
C ALA A 138 1.87 -13.98 -5.86
N PRO A 139 2.62 -14.78 -6.65
CA PRO A 139 4.07 -14.89 -6.45
C PRO A 139 4.82 -13.56 -6.62
N VAL A 140 4.42 -12.74 -7.60
CA VAL A 140 5.05 -11.43 -7.88
C VAL A 140 4.67 -10.41 -6.82
N CYS A 141 3.39 -10.30 -6.47
CA CYS A 141 2.96 -9.39 -5.38
C CYS A 141 3.60 -9.78 -4.03
N GLY A 142 3.74 -11.08 -3.74
CA GLY A 142 4.44 -11.57 -2.56
C GLY A 142 5.94 -11.24 -2.57
N ALA A 143 6.59 -11.29 -3.73
CA ALA A 143 7.98 -10.87 -3.87
C ALA A 143 8.15 -9.34 -3.73
N ILE A 144 7.25 -8.55 -4.31
CA ILE A 144 7.19 -7.09 -4.11
C ILE A 144 7.03 -6.80 -2.61
N PHE A 145 6.12 -7.49 -1.93
CA PHE A 145 5.91 -7.34 -0.49
C PHE A 145 7.17 -7.63 0.34
N ALA A 146 7.88 -8.72 0.05
CA ALA A 146 9.15 -9.03 0.72
C ALA A 146 10.23 -7.98 0.41
N PHE A 147 10.30 -7.50 -0.83
CA PHE A 147 11.22 -6.45 -1.24
C PHE A 147 10.91 -5.09 -0.59
N MET A 148 9.63 -4.76 -0.38
CA MET A 148 9.25 -3.52 0.30
C MET A 148 9.89 -3.43 1.68
N TYR A 149 9.81 -4.50 2.48
CA TYR A 149 10.47 -4.53 3.78
C TYR A 149 11.99 -4.35 3.69
N LEU A 150 12.63 -4.97 2.69
CA LEU A 150 14.06 -4.81 2.46
C LEU A 150 14.39 -3.35 2.13
N SER A 151 13.61 -2.72 1.25
CA SER A 151 13.82 -1.33 0.88
C SER A 151 13.55 -0.36 2.05
N ILE A 152 12.55 -0.64 2.89
CA ILE A 152 12.24 0.19 4.06
C ILE A 152 13.44 0.17 5.01
N ILE A 153 13.95 -1.00 5.39
CA ILE A 153 15.08 -1.08 6.31
C ILE A 153 16.34 -0.47 5.70
N ILE A 154 16.65 -0.73 4.42
CA ILE A 154 17.80 -0.09 3.75
C ILE A 154 17.68 1.43 3.85
N SER A 155 16.52 2.00 3.54
CA SER A 155 16.34 3.45 3.58
C SER A 155 16.54 4.05 4.98
N LYS A 156 16.38 3.27 6.05
CA LYS A 156 16.55 3.69 7.46
C LYS A 156 17.98 3.53 7.98
N LEU A 157 18.88 2.89 7.22
CA LEU A 157 20.29 2.74 7.59
C LEU A 157 21.10 4.00 7.22
N ASN A 158 20.73 5.12 7.84
CA ASN A 158 21.33 6.44 7.66
C ASN A 158 21.51 7.16 9.01
N GLU A 159 22.39 8.16 9.06
CA GLU A 159 22.75 8.86 10.30
C GLU A 159 21.54 9.54 10.96
N GLY A 160 20.66 10.18 10.18
CA GLY A 160 19.51 10.91 10.72
C GLY A 160 18.44 10.01 11.34
N PHE A 161 18.30 8.76 10.88
CA PHE A 161 17.36 7.82 11.50
C PHE A 161 17.86 7.31 12.85
N PHE A 162 19.18 7.15 13.00
CA PHE A 162 19.83 6.66 14.22
C PHE A 162 20.04 7.74 15.29
N ASP A 163 19.82 9.00 14.95
CA ASP A 163 19.73 10.11 15.90
C ASP A 163 18.31 10.18 16.48
N LEU A 164 18.13 9.73 17.73
CA LEU A 164 16.83 9.67 18.38
C LEU A 164 16.18 11.05 18.58
N ASP A 165 16.94 12.14 18.56
CA ASP A 165 16.43 13.50 18.76
C ASP A 165 15.69 14.02 17.51
N ILE A 166 15.98 13.47 16.33
CA ILE A 166 15.37 13.86 15.05
C ILE A 166 14.72 12.70 14.28
N SER A 167 14.87 11.46 14.77
CA SER A 167 14.36 10.26 14.12
C SER A 167 12.85 10.35 13.90
N CYS A 168 12.42 10.02 12.68
CA CYS A 168 11.00 9.86 12.33
C CYS A 168 10.28 8.94 13.31
N LEU A 169 10.94 7.88 13.79
CA LEU A 169 10.33 6.90 14.68
C LEU A 169 10.10 7.47 16.09
N SER A 170 11.06 8.23 16.62
CA SER A 170 10.91 8.89 17.93
C SER A 170 9.69 9.82 17.94
N GLY A 171 9.63 10.74 16.97
CA GLY A 171 8.52 11.68 16.89
C GLY A 171 7.17 10.99 16.61
N MET A 172 7.15 9.88 15.85
CA MET A 172 5.94 9.09 15.63
C MET A 172 5.44 8.43 16.92
N ILE A 173 6.33 7.92 17.78
CA ILE A 173 5.97 7.33 19.08
C ILE A 173 5.46 8.41 20.04
N GLU A 174 6.13 9.56 20.12
CA GLU A 174 5.72 10.68 20.96
C GLU A 174 4.36 11.26 20.55
N GLU A 175 4.11 11.40 19.25
CA GLU A 175 2.80 11.81 18.74
C GLU A 175 1.73 10.78 19.11
N ALA A 176 2.02 9.49 18.97
CA ALA A 176 1.09 8.44 19.36
C ALA A 176 0.79 8.46 20.87
N GLN A 177 1.80 8.65 21.71
CA GLN A 177 1.63 8.76 23.17
C GLN A 177 0.80 9.98 23.57
N SER A 178 1.00 11.13 22.93
CA SER A 178 0.30 12.38 23.25
C SER A 178 -1.14 12.42 22.71
N ASN A 179 -1.39 11.89 21.50
CA ASN A 179 -2.65 12.08 20.78
C ASN A 179 -3.59 10.87 20.79
N ARG A 180 -3.15 9.70 21.31
CA ARG A 180 -3.94 8.45 21.25
C ARG A 180 -4.17 7.82 22.62
N ALA A 181 -5.19 8.28 23.33
CA ALA A 181 -5.54 7.83 24.69
C ALA A 181 -5.68 6.30 24.87
N LEU A 182 -6.12 5.57 23.83
CA LEU A 182 -6.28 4.11 23.91
C LEU A 182 -4.96 3.34 23.99
N ILE A 183 -3.88 3.89 23.43
CA ILE A 183 -2.57 3.24 23.35
C ILE A 183 -1.49 3.99 24.13
N SER A 184 -1.77 5.21 24.61
CA SER A 184 -0.79 6.01 25.36
C SER A 184 -0.28 5.28 26.61
N GLY A 185 -1.18 4.65 27.37
CA GLY A 185 -0.82 3.84 28.55
C GLY A 185 0.08 2.65 28.20
N PRO A 186 -0.32 1.75 27.28
CA PRO A 186 0.53 0.66 26.85
C PRO A 186 1.87 1.09 26.22
N LEU A 187 1.87 2.17 25.44
CA LEU A 187 3.09 2.71 24.82
C LEU A 187 4.03 3.31 25.86
N SER A 188 3.52 3.95 26.91
CA SER A 188 4.38 4.55 27.95
C SER A 188 5.03 3.52 28.88
N MET A 189 4.65 2.24 28.79
CA MET A 189 5.33 1.15 29.51
C MET A 189 6.76 0.88 29.01
N PHE A 190 7.10 1.37 27.81
CA PHE A 190 8.40 1.18 27.19
C PHE A 190 9.01 2.52 26.76
N SER A 191 10.33 2.61 26.76
CA SER A 191 11.04 3.80 26.30
C SER A 191 10.99 3.93 24.77
N VAL A 192 11.18 5.15 24.26
CA VAL A 192 11.35 5.40 22.82
C VAL A 192 12.49 4.55 22.25
N GLU A 193 13.60 4.42 22.99
CA GLU A 193 14.74 3.56 22.61
C GLU A 193 14.35 2.08 22.46
N PHE A 194 13.47 1.56 23.33
CA PHE A 194 12.98 0.19 23.18
C PHE A 194 12.21 0.03 21.86
N PHE A 195 11.29 0.95 21.56
CA PHE A 195 10.55 0.92 20.28
C PHE A 195 11.48 1.08 19.09
N PHE A 196 12.50 1.94 19.20
CA PHE A 196 13.52 2.11 18.18
C PHE A 196 14.16 0.77 17.79
N TRP A 197 14.73 0.06 18.76
CA TRP A 197 15.36 -1.23 18.51
C TRP A 197 14.36 -2.32 18.12
N PHE A 198 13.16 -2.32 18.69
CA PHE A 198 12.11 -3.26 18.30
C PHE A 198 11.74 -3.12 16.82
N PHE A 199 11.57 -1.89 16.33
CA PHE A 199 11.24 -1.61 14.93
C PHE A 199 12.41 -1.99 14.00
N ILE A 200 13.65 -1.60 14.34
CA ILE A 200 14.84 -1.98 13.56
C ILE A 200 14.97 -3.50 13.45
N ILE A 201 14.83 -4.24 14.56
CA ILE A 201 14.91 -5.70 14.56
C ILE A 201 13.78 -6.31 13.74
N ALA A 202 12.54 -5.85 13.94
CA ALA A 202 11.38 -6.35 13.20
C ALA A 202 11.54 -6.11 11.69
N GLU A 203 11.86 -4.88 11.28
CA GLU A 203 12.02 -4.51 9.87
C GLU A 203 13.24 -5.16 9.21
N THR A 204 14.29 -5.50 9.98
CA THR A 204 15.43 -6.29 9.48
C THR A 204 15.09 -7.76 9.33
N ALA A 205 14.34 -8.34 10.28
CA ALA A 205 14.03 -9.76 10.28
C ALA A 205 12.94 -10.13 9.27
N LEU A 206 11.92 -9.29 9.08
CA LEU A 206 10.80 -9.53 8.16
C LEU A 206 11.20 -9.82 6.70
N PRO A 207 12.08 -9.06 6.02
CA PRO A 207 12.46 -9.35 4.64
C PRO A 207 13.17 -10.71 4.53
N ILE A 208 14.01 -11.06 5.50
CA ILE A 208 14.68 -12.37 5.57
C ILE A 208 13.64 -13.48 5.77
N MET A 209 12.73 -13.32 6.74
CA MET A 209 11.70 -14.31 7.02
C MET A 209 10.73 -14.50 5.84
N LEU A 210 10.41 -13.44 5.11
CA LEU A 210 9.53 -13.50 3.95
C LEU A 210 10.23 -14.07 2.71
N ALA A 211 11.52 -13.79 2.52
CA ALA A 211 12.29 -14.28 1.38
C ALA A 211 12.36 -15.81 1.37
N PHE A 212 12.65 -16.44 2.51
CA PHE A 212 12.80 -17.90 2.59
C PHE A 212 11.49 -18.58 2.95
N ARG A 213 11.05 -19.51 2.10
CA ARG A 213 9.77 -20.24 2.28
C ARG A 213 9.62 -20.88 3.66
N ARG A 214 10.71 -21.38 4.24
CA ARG A 214 10.70 -22.04 5.55
C ARG A 214 10.43 -21.09 6.71
N THR A 215 10.79 -19.81 6.60
CA THR A 215 10.64 -18.84 7.70
C THR A 215 9.41 -17.93 7.54
N ARG A 216 8.66 -18.05 6.43
CA ARG A 216 7.49 -17.19 6.15
C ARG A 216 6.42 -17.21 7.23
N LEU A 217 6.09 -18.37 7.80
CA LEU A 217 5.10 -18.44 8.88
C LEU A 217 5.59 -17.73 10.15
N ALA A 218 6.90 -17.75 10.41
CA ALA A 218 7.48 -17.01 11.53
C ALA A 218 7.30 -15.49 11.36
N ALA A 219 7.31 -14.98 10.12
CA ALA A 219 7.10 -13.57 9.83
C ALA A 219 5.77 -13.02 10.37
N PHE A 220 4.73 -13.86 10.50
CA PHE A 220 3.41 -13.42 10.97
C PHE A 220 3.41 -13.03 12.45
N TYR A 221 4.20 -13.71 13.27
CA TYR A 221 4.30 -13.43 14.71
C TYR A 221 4.95 -12.08 15.02
N PHE A 222 5.72 -11.53 14.08
CA PHE A 222 6.28 -10.19 14.18
C PHE A 222 5.46 -9.19 13.36
N GLY A 223 5.20 -9.51 12.10
CA GLY A 223 4.61 -8.60 11.13
C GLY A 223 3.16 -8.23 11.38
N VAL A 224 2.30 -9.18 11.79
CA VAL A 224 0.89 -8.88 12.06
C VAL A 224 0.75 -7.99 13.31
N PRO A 225 1.35 -8.32 14.47
CA PRO A 225 1.33 -7.42 15.63
C PRO A 225 1.95 -6.05 15.33
N PHE A 226 3.06 -6.01 14.57
CA PHE A 226 3.72 -4.77 14.15
C PHE A 226 2.77 -3.85 13.37
N HIS A 227 2.02 -4.39 12.39
CA HIS A 227 1.07 -3.59 11.61
C HIS A 227 -0.18 -3.20 12.37
N VAL A 228 -0.63 -4.02 13.32
CA VAL A 228 -1.71 -3.65 14.24
C VAL A 228 -1.27 -2.46 15.10
N LEU A 229 -0.04 -2.50 15.65
CA LEU A 229 0.53 -1.39 16.43
C LEU A 229 0.64 -0.11 15.59
N LEU A 230 1.24 -0.18 14.40
CA LEU A 230 1.32 0.95 13.47
C LEU A 230 -0.05 1.52 13.09
N GLY A 231 -1.05 0.65 12.89
CA GLY A 231 -2.41 1.07 12.59
C GLY A 231 -3.01 1.87 13.74
N LEU A 232 -2.85 1.37 14.97
CA LEU A 232 -3.29 2.06 16.19
C LEU A 232 -2.59 3.41 16.39
N MET A 233 -1.32 3.53 16.00
CA MET A 233 -0.56 4.79 16.03
C MET A 233 -1.07 5.81 15.00
N GLY A 234 -1.80 5.37 13.97
CA GLY A 234 -2.46 6.25 12.99
C GLY A 234 -2.20 5.89 11.53
N HIS A 235 -1.36 4.89 11.25
CA HIS A 235 -0.94 4.51 9.89
C HIS A 235 -1.90 3.49 9.25
N TRP A 236 -3.21 3.71 9.41
CA TRP A 236 -4.26 2.79 8.95
C TRP A 236 -4.17 2.40 7.47
N PRO A 237 -3.98 3.33 6.52
CA PRO A 237 -3.88 2.96 5.10
C PRO A 237 -2.73 2.00 4.83
N PHE A 238 -1.54 2.31 5.36
CA PHE A 238 -0.37 1.45 5.22
C PHE A 238 -0.57 0.09 5.90
N SER A 239 -1.05 0.05 7.14
CA SER A 239 -1.30 -1.19 7.86
C SER A 239 -2.33 -2.07 7.16
N SER A 240 -3.43 -1.50 6.66
CA SER A 240 -4.46 -2.26 5.94
C SER A 240 -3.94 -2.86 4.63
N PHE A 241 -3.13 -2.10 3.89
CA PHE A 241 -2.42 -2.56 2.71
C PHE A 241 -1.51 -3.74 3.05
N MET A 242 -0.67 -3.61 4.07
CA MET A 242 0.30 -4.65 4.46
C MET A 242 -0.40 -5.91 4.99
N LEU A 243 -1.48 -5.78 5.78
CA LEU A 243 -2.28 -6.91 6.25
C LEU A 243 -2.96 -7.67 5.10
N SER A 244 -3.38 -6.98 4.04
CA SER A 244 -3.90 -7.64 2.83
C SER A 244 -2.84 -8.50 2.14
N LEU A 245 -1.58 -8.08 2.19
CA LEU A 245 -0.46 -8.84 1.65
C LEU A 245 -0.10 -10.02 2.55
N TYR A 246 -0.20 -9.89 3.88
CA TYR A 246 -0.09 -11.06 4.77
C TYR A 246 -1.15 -12.12 4.48
N VAL A 247 -2.39 -11.73 4.15
CA VAL A 247 -3.42 -12.67 3.68
C VAL A 247 -2.99 -13.36 2.38
N LEU A 248 -2.40 -12.63 1.43
CA LEU A 248 -1.84 -13.21 0.21
C LEU A 248 -0.72 -14.21 0.52
N VAL A 249 0.16 -13.92 1.48
CA VAL A 249 1.25 -14.83 1.89
C VAL A 249 0.71 -16.09 2.57
N ALA A 250 -0.26 -15.96 3.47
CA ALA A 250 -0.87 -17.09 4.19
C ALA A 250 -1.96 -17.82 3.39
N MET A 251 -2.23 -17.41 2.15
CA MET A 251 -3.41 -17.86 1.41
C MET A 251 -3.64 -19.38 1.44
N PRO A 252 -2.63 -20.26 1.26
CA PRO A 252 -2.86 -21.70 1.33
C PRO A 252 -3.46 -22.15 2.67
N THR A 253 -2.82 -21.82 3.80
CA THR A 253 -3.33 -22.17 5.13
C THR A 253 -4.62 -21.42 5.47
N PHE A 254 -4.70 -20.14 5.11
CA PHE A 254 -5.84 -19.30 5.46
C PHE A 254 -7.11 -19.75 4.73
N LYS A 255 -7.00 -20.15 3.47
CA LYS A 255 -8.09 -20.74 2.70
C LYS A 255 -8.59 -22.03 3.34
N ASP A 256 -7.71 -22.96 3.67
CA ASP A 256 -8.09 -24.23 4.29
C ASP A 256 -8.78 -24.01 5.65
N PHE A 257 -8.25 -23.09 6.45
CA PHE A 257 -8.84 -22.71 7.73
C PHE A 257 -10.23 -22.07 7.56
N LEU A 258 -10.36 -21.10 6.65
CA LEU A 258 -11.63 -20.43 6.39
C LEU A 258 -12.67 -21.38 5.80
N GLN A 259 -12.30 -22.29 4.90
CA GLN A 259 -13.23 -23.29 4.37
C GLN A 259 -13.78 -24.17 5.49
N ALA A 260 -12.93 -24.65 6.40
CA ALA A 260 -13.38 -25.42 7.57
C ALA A 260 -14.28 -24.61 8.51
N LEU A 261 -13.99 -23.32 8.70
CA LEU A 261 -14.83 -22.42 9.49
C LEU A 261 -16.18 -22.18 8.82
N PHE A 262 -16.19 -21.89 7.51
CA PHE A 262 -17.41 -21.66 6.75
C PHE A 262 -18.29 -22.89 6.65
N ASP A 263 -17.71 -24.09 6.52
CA ASP A 263 -18.49 -25.33 6.55
C ASP A 263 -19.26 -25.45 7.89
N ARG A 264 -18.61 -25.15 9.03
CA ARG A 264 -19.27 -25.14 10.36
C ARG A 264 -20.31 -24.03 10.49
N LEU A 265 -20.02 -22.84 9.99
CA LEU A 265 -20.97 -21.72 10.03
C LEU A 265 -22.17 -21.99 9.12
N ASP A 266 -21.97 -22.69 7.99
CA ASP A 266 -23.03 -23.06 7.07
C ASP A 266 -23.95 -24.12 7.69
N ASP A 267 -23.40 -25.08 8.47
CA ASP A 267 -24.19 -26.04 9.25
C ASP A 267 -25.11 -25.35 10.27
N VAL A 268 -24.60 -24.31 10.95
CA VAL A 268 -25.37 -23.50 11.90
C VAL A 268 -26.40 -22.66 11.16
N ARG A 269 -26.00 -21.99 10.07
CA ARG A 269 -26.89 -21.22 9.20
C ARG A 269 -28.01 -22.09 8.66
N ALA A 270 -27.74 -23.28 8.17
CA ALA A 270 -28.74 -24.18 7.59
C ALA A 270 -29.82 -24.56 8.62
N LYS A 271 -29.48 -24.57 9.92
CA LYS A 271 -30.45 -24.79 11.01
C LYS A 271 -31.30 -23.56 11.33
N ILE A 272 -30.72 -22.36 11.27
CA ILE A 272 -31.40 -21.11 11.71
C ILE A 272 -32.09 -20.39 10.54
N LEU A 273 -31.44 -20.36 9.38
CA LEU A 273 -31.83 -19.66 8.14
C LEU A 273 -31.68 -20.59 6.91
N PRO A 274 -32.44 -21.71 6.84
CA PRO A 274 -32.29 -22.70 5.76
C PRO A 274 -32.54 -22.12 4.36
N TRP A 275 -33.42 -21.11 4.26
CA TRP A 275 -33.81 -20.46 3.01
C TRP A 275 -32.76 -19.49 2.46
N ALA A 276 -31.85 -18.98 3.31
CA ALA A 276 -30.89 -17.95 2.93
C ALA A 276 -29.54 -18.61 2.58
N PRO A 277 -29.02 -18.52 1.34
CA PRO A 277 -27.71 -19.08 1.03
C PRO A 277 -26.60 -18.37 1.83
N GLY A 278 -25.53 -19.08 2.17
CA GLY A 278 -24.42 -18.53 2.98
C GLY A 278 -23.80 -17.27 2.39
N SER A 279 -23.73 -17.16 1.05
CA SER A 279 -23.27 -15.95 0.37
C SER A 279 -24.17 -14.73 0.61
N LEU A 280 -25.49 -14.91 0.72
CA LEU A 280 -26.43 -13.84 1.04
C LEU A 280 -26.27 -13.39 2.50
N VAL A 281 -26.13 -14.33 3.43
CA VAL A 281 -25.90 -14.02 4.85
C VAL A 281 -24.58 -13.26 5.03
N PHE A 282 -23.52 -13.70 4.35
CA PHE A 282 -22.24 -12.99 4.33
C PHE A 282 -22.39 -11.58 3.75
N SER A 283 -23.05 -11.44 2.60
CA SER A 283 -23.26 -10.14 1.95
C SER A 283 -24.06 -9.20 2.87
N ALA A 284 -25.09 -9.70 3.54
CA ALA A 284 -25.88 -8.93 4.50
C ALA A 284 -25.03 -8.49 5.70
N ALA A 285 -24.21 -9.37 6.28
CA ALA A 285 -23.31 -9.03 7.37
C ALA A 285 -22.26 -7.98 6.95
N ALA A 286 -21.67 -8.11 5.76
CA ALA A 286 -20.72 -7.15 5.21
C ALA A 286 -21.40 -5.79 4.95
N ALA A 287 -22.61 -5.78 4.41
CA ALA A 287 -23.38 -4.55 4.18
C ALA A 287 -23.78 -3.87 5.50
N LEU A 288 -24.18 -4.64 6.52
CA LEU A 288 -24.48 -4.12 7.86
C LEU A 288 -23.23 -3.53 8.51
N LEU A 289 -22.08 -4.18 8.37
CA LEU A 289 -20.80 -3.66 8.84
C LEU A 289 -20.47 -2.31 8.19
N LEU A 290 -20.62 -2.18 6.87
CA LEU A 290 -20.42 -0.90 6.19
C LEU A 290 -21.46 0.15 6.59
N ALA A 291 -22.74 -0.22 6.69
CA ALA A 291 -23.80 0.70 7.10
C ALA A 291 -23.57 1.24 8.52
N SER A 292 -22.94 0.45 9.40
CA SER A 292 -22.59 0.88 10.75
C SER A 292 -21.56 2.01 10.80
N ILE A 293 -20.87 2.33 9.69
CA ILE A 293 -19.99 3.52 9.57
C ILE A 293 -20.78 4.83 9.73
N VAL A 294 -22.08 4.84 9.44
CA VAL A 294 -22.91 6.04 9.65
C VAL A 294 -23.14 6.31 11.15
N VAL A 295 -23.18 5.24 11.95
CA VAL A 295 -23.47 5.32 13.39
C VAL A 295 -22.19 5.35 14.22
N LEU A 296 -21.15 4.63 13.78
CA LEU A 296 -19.87 4.47 14.45
C LEU A 296 -18.78 5.21 13.66
N LYS A 297 -17.76 5.77 14.33
CA LYS A 297 -16.64 6.40 13.60
C LYS A 297 -15.98 5.36 12.67
N PRO A 298 -15.60 5.74 11.43
CA PRO A 298 -14.96 4.81 10.49
C PRO A 298 -13.77 4.05 11.10
N SER A 299 -12.97 4.71 11.94
CA SER A 299 -11.84 4.12 12.65
C SER A 299 -12.22 2.90 13.52
N TRP A 300 -13.41 2.90 14.13
CA TRP A 300 -13.87 1.78 14.96
C TRP A 300 -14.29 0.58 14.14
N ILE A 301 -14.96 0.82 13.01
CA ILE A 301 -15.33 -0.24 12.06
C ILE A 301 -14.09 -0.91 11.49
N TRP A 302 -13.11 -0.11 11.11
CA TRP A 302 -11.84 -0.62 10.62
C TRP A 302 -11.04 -1.34 11.70
N LEU A 303 -11.04 -0.85 12.94
CA LEU A 303 -10.43 -1.55 14.06
C LEU A 303 -11.07 -2.92 14.29
N MET A 304 -12.41 -3.00 14.28
CA MET A 304 -13.13 -4.26 14.47
C MET A 304 -12.84 -5.24 13.33
N TRP A 305 -12.95 -4.79 12.08
CA TRP A 305 -12.65 -5.62 10.90
C TRP A 305 -11.20 -6.11 10.92
N THR A 306 -10.24 -5.22 11.23
CA THR A 306 -8.82 -5.54 11.33
C THR A 306 -8.55 -6.54 12.45
N GLY A 307 -9.19 -6.36 13.62
CA GLY A 307 -9.07 -7.27 14.76
C GLY A 307 -9.59 -8.67 14.42
N VAL A 308 -10.75 -8.78 13.76
CA VAL A 308 -11.29 -10.06 13.29
C VAL A 308 -10.35 -10.69 12.26
N LEU A 309 -9.90 -9.93 11.25
CA LEU A 309 -9.00 -10.45 10.22
C LEU A 309 -7.70 -10.97 10.85
N CYS A 310 -7.04 -10.18 11.69
CA CYS A 310 -5.78 -10.56 12.33
C CYS A 310 -5.97 -11.78 13.23
N THR A 311 -7.09 -11.88 13.95
CA THR A 311 -7.39 -13.05 14.79
C THR A 311 -7.52 -14.31 13.95
N LEU A 312 -8.34 -14.27 12.89
CA LEU A 312 -8.53 -15.42 12.00
C LEU A 312 -7.22 -15.82 11.31
N LEU A 313 -6.44 -14.84 10.86
CA LEU A 313 -5.15 -15.05 10.23
C LEU A 313 -4.15 -15.70 11.18
N MET A 314 -4.04 -15.19 12.42
CA MET A 314 -3.15 -15.74 13.43
C MET A 314 -3.57 -17.15 13.89
N LEU A 315 -4.88 -17.42 14.00
CA LEU A 315 -5.39 -18.77 14.29
C LEU A 315 -5.07 -19.75 13.16
N ALA A 316 -5.18 -19.32 11.90
CA ALA A 316 -4.84 -20.14 10.75
C ALA A 316 -3.33 -20.48 10.75
N VAL A 317 -2.47 -19.48 10.92
CA VAL A 317 -1.00 -19.66 11.01
C VAL A 317 -0.62 -20.53 12.20
N PHE A 318 -1.24 -20.30 13.37
CA PHE A 318 -0.98 -21.11 14.56
C PHE A 318 -1.43 -22.56 14.38
N SER A 319 -2.57 -22.81 13.74
CA SER A 319 -3.03 -24.16 13.39
C SER A 319 -2.02 -24.88 12.47
N GLU A 320 -1.50 -24.19 11.44
CA GLU A 320 -0.46 -24.73 10.56
C GLU A 320 0.84 -25.03 11.31
N HIS A 321 1.27 -24.10 12.17
CA HIS A 321 2.42 -24.28 13.05
C HIS A 321 2.24 -25.55 13.90
N LEU A 322 1.11 -25.73 14.58
CA LEU A 322 0.89 -26.91 15.42
C LEU A 322 0.88 -28.22 14.62
N ARG A 323 0.33 -28.22 13.39
CA ARG A 323 0.19 -29.44 12.57
C ARG A 323 1.49 -29.87 11.90
N HIS A 324 2.25 -28.92 11.37
CA HIS A 324 3.39 -29.21 10.51
C HIS A 324 4.71 -28.71 11.10
N GLY A 325 4.68 -27.69 11.96
CA GLY A 325 5.84 -27.03 12.52
C GLY A 325 6.19 -25.74 11.79
N LEU A 326 6.70 -24.76 12.53
CA LEU A 326 6.92 -23.39 12.06
C LEU A 326 7.83 -23.29 10.82
N PHE A 327 8.83 -24.17 10.72
CA PHE A 327 9.91 -24.07 9.72
C PHE A 327 9.82 -25.07 8.56
N LYS A 328 8.69 -25.77 8.39
CA LYS A 328 8.53 -26.73 7.29
C LYS A 328 8.35 -26.06 5.93
N GLY A 329 7.94 -24.79 5.91
CA GLY A 329 7.62 -24.07 4.67
C GLY A 329 6.35 -24.61 3.98
N THR A 330 5.42 -25.18 4.74
CA THR A 330 4.05 -25.43 4.31
C THR A 330 3.20 -24.18 4.57
N GLY A 331 1.96 -24.16 4.05
CA GLY A 331 1.00 -23.10 4.39
C GLY A 331 1.20 -21.70 3.80
N ALA A 332 2.35 -21.44 3.18
CA ALA A 332 2.66 -20.14 2.59
C ALA A 332 2.73 -20.16 1.05
N THR A 333 2.29 -19.06 0.43
CA THR A 333 2.37 -18.81 -1.02
C THR A 333 3.82 -18.89 -1.50
N PRO A 334 4.11 -19.57 -2.63
CA PRO A 334 5.44 -19.58 -3.21
C PRO A 334 5.72 -18.30 -4.02
N PHE A 335 6.70 -17.49 -3.59
CA PHE A 335 7.10 -16.27 -4.32
C PHE A 335 8.01 -16.57 -5.52
N TRP A 336 9.12 -17.28 -5.27
CA TRP A 336 10.18 -17.51 -6.26
C TRP A 336 9.83 -18.67 -7.18
N THR A 337 9.02 -18.40 -8.20
CA THR A 337 8.64 -19.38 -9.22
C THR A 337 8.75 -18.78 -10.62
N PRO A 338 9.07 -19.58 -11.66
CA PRO A 338 9.11 -19.08 -13.04
C PRO A 338 7.70 -18.87 -13.63
N LYS A 339 6.66 -19.40 -13.00
CA LYS A 339 5.28 -19.41 -13.52
C LYS A 339 4.71 -18.04 -13.91
N PRO A 340 4.98 -16.93 -13.20
CA PRO A 340 4.47 -15.61 -13.58
C PRO A 340 4.99 -15.09 -14.92
N GLY A 341 6.17 -15.53 -15.38
CA GLY A 341 6.77 -15.11 -16.65
C GLY A 341 7.05 -13.61 -16.69
N LEU A 342 6.53 -12.91 -17.70
CA LEU A 342 6.74 -11.47 -17.92
C LEU A 342 6.24 -10.58 -16.77
N LEU A 343 5.38 -11.08 -15.87
CA LEU A 343 4.93 -10.32 -14.71
C LEU A 343 6.07 -9.93 -13.76
N TRP A 344 7.21 -10.62 -13.81
CA TRP A 344 8.39 -10.24 -13.02
C TRP A 344 8.93 -8.85 -13.33
N VAL A 345 8.59 -8.27 -14.50
CA VAL A 345 8.89 -6.87 -14.83
C VAL A 345 8.33 -5.92 -13.76
N ALA A 346 7.18 -6.21 -13.16
CA ALA A 346 6.61 -5.36 -12.11
C ALA A 346 7.52 -5.27 -10.87
N LEU A 347 8.16 -6.38 -10.46
CA LEU A 347 9.14 -6.34 -9.38
C LEU A 347 10.35 -5.47 -9.77
N VAL A 348 10.86 -5.61 -10.99
CA VAL A 348 11.97 -4.78 -11.49
C VAL A 348 11.63 -3.30 -11.44
N LEU A 349 10.42 -2.92 -11.86
CA LEU A 349 9.96 -1.52 -11.79
C LEU A 349 9.89 -1.01 -10.35
N VAL A 350 9.43 -1.83 -9.40
CA VAL A 350 9.43 -1.46 -7.97
C VAL A 350 10.86 -1.33 -7.43
N VAL A 351 11.78 -2.20 -7.83
CA VAL A 351 13.21 -2.10 -7.46
C VAL A 351 13.81 -0.79 -7.99
N MET A 352 13.54 -0.44 -9.25
CA MET A 352 13.98 0.83 -9.84
C MET A 352 13.36 2.05 -9.13
N ASN A 353 12.09 1.95 -8.73
CA ASN A 353 11.44 2.99 -7.95
C ASN A 353 12.09 3.17 -6.56
N SER A 354 12.41 2.09 -5.87
CA SER A 354 13.16 2.11 -4.60
C SER A 354 14.58 2.68 -4.76
N ALA A 355 15.25 2.38 -5.87
CA ALA A 355 16.58 2.89 -6.18
C ALA A 355 16.59 4.38 -6.57
N SER A 356 15.42 5.00 -6.81
CA SER A 356 15.31 6.33 -7.40
C SER A 356 16.06 7.46 -6.64
N PRO A 357 16.07 7.49 -5.28
CA PRO A 357 16.84 8.48 -4.54
C PRO A 357 18.34 8.37 -4.82
N TYR A 358 18.87 7.14 -4.82
CA TYR A 358 20.30 6.86 -5.02
C TYR A 358 20.80 7.14 -6.43
N ILE A 359 19.92 7.17 -7.42
CA ILE A 359 20.27 7.46 -8.82
C ILE A 359 19.95 8.90 -9.24
N GLY A 360 19.55 9.77 -8.30
CA GLY A 360 19.26 11.18 -8.58
C GLY A 360 17.91 11.44 -9.24
N LEU A 361 16.99 10.45 -9.29
CA LEU A 361 15.73 10.56 -10.04
C LEU A 361 14.61 11.25 -9.25
N LYS A 362 14.24 10.72 -8.09
CA LYS A 362 13.15 11.27 -7.27
C LYS A 362 13.29 10.87 -5.80
N THR A 363 12.75 11.68 -4.90
CA THR A 363 12.84 11.47 -3.43
C THR A 363 11.48 11.29 -2.76
N GLU A 364 10.38 11.51 -3.49
CA GLU A 364 9.01 11.20 -3.08
C GLU A 364 8.42 10.02 -3.86
N SER A 365 7.33 9.44 -3.34
CA SER A 365 6.60 8.32 -3.96
C SER A 365 7.52 7.17 -4.37
N ASN A 366 8.51 6.88 -3.53
CA ASN A 366 9.39 5.71 -3.61
C ASN A 366 9.20 4.84 -2.36
N VAL A 367 9.87 3.69 -2.26
CA VAL A 367 9.63 2.74 -1.17
C VAL A 367 10.29 3.17 0.16
N ALA A 368 11.17 4.19 0.17
CA ALA A 368 11.68 4.76 1.42
C ALA A 368 10.53 5.44 2.17
N MET A 369 10.35 5.11 3.46
CA MET A 369 9.27 5.67 4.27
C MET A 369 9.79 5.94 5.68
N TYR A 370 9.46 7.11 6.23
CA TYR A 370 9.77 7.46 7.62
C TYR A 370 11.24 7.22 7.99
N SER A 371 12.16 7.66 7.12
CA SER A 371 13.55 7.20 7.21
C SER A 371 14.59 8.28 7.47
N ASN A 372 14.27 9.58 7.46
CA ASN A 372 15.26 10.67 7.54
C ASN A 372 16.37 10.63 6.46
N MET A 373 16.30 9.72 5.48
CA MET A 373 17.27 9.58 4.39
C MET A 373 17.35 10.90 3.62
N ARG A 374 18.56 11.33 3.24
CA ARG A 374 18.85 12.51 2.41
C ARG A 374 19.87 12.15 1.35
N THR A 375 19.52 12.44 0.10
CA THR A 375 20.37 12.22 -1.09
C THR A 375 20.48 13.48 -1.97
N GLU A 376 19.82 14.57 -1.56
CA GLU A 376 19.71 15.81 -2.32
C GLU A 376 20.88 16.79 -2.09
N GLY A 377 21.15 17.62 -3.10
CA GLY A 377 22.16 18.67 -3.03
C GLY A 377 23.60 18.15 -2.85
N GLY A 378 23.91 16.99 -3.43
CA GLY A 378 25.21 16.32 -3.27
C GLY A 378 25.48 15.76 -1.86
N VAL A 379 24.52 15.78 -0.95
CA VAL A 379 24.63 15.19 0.38
C VAL A 379 24.10 13.77 0.37
N ASN A 380 24.80 12.84 1.02
CA ASN A 380 24.33 11.48 1.26
C ASN A 380 24.54 11.12 2.73
N ASN A 381 23.46 10.95 3.48
CA ASN A 381 23.54 10.57 4.90
C ASN A 381 23.46 9.04 5.14
N HIS A 382 23.40 8.24 4.07
CA HIS A 382 23.31 6.79 4.19
C HIS A 382 24.63 6.18 4.68
N LEU A 383 24.55 5.22 5.60
CA LEU A 383 25.72 4.62 6.27
C LEU A 383 26.63 3.78 5.36
N PHE A 384 26.14 3.32 4.19
CA PHE A 384 26.91 2.43 3.32
C PHE A 384 26.51 2.46 1.85
N MET A 385 25.30 2.91 1.50
CA MET A 385 24.86 2.96 0.12
C MET A 385 25.27 4.30 -0.51
N PRO A 386 26.15 4.32 -1.52
CA PRO A 386 26.51 5.56 -2.19
C PRO A 386 25.39 6.03 -3.11
N VAL A 387 25.30 7.34 -3.30
CA VAL A 387 24.53 7.95 -4.39
C VAL A 387 25.39 7.90 -5.65
N VAL A 388 24.82 7.35 -6.73
CA VAL A 388 25.43 7.31 -8.07
C VAL A 388 24.45 8.01 -9.01
N PRO A 389 24.51 9.35 -9.11
CA PRO A 389 23.50 10.13 -9.80
C PRO A 389 23.58 9.87 -11.30
N ILE A 390 22.59 9.16 -11.84
CA ILE A 390 22.37 9.02 -13.28
C ILE A 390 21.54 10.21 -13.79
N PHE A 391 20.71 10.77 -12.91
CA PHE A 391 19.92 11.97 -13.12
C PHE A 391 20.37 13.07 -12.14
N SER A 392 20.10 14.33 -12.48
CA SER A 392 20.52 15.50 -11.68
C SER A 392 19.33 16.27 -11.08
N PHE A 393 18.14 15.65 -10.99
CA PHE A 393 16.94 16.34 -10.52
C PHE A 393 17.02 16.77 -9.05
N GLN A 394 17.87 16.12 -8.26
CA GLN A 394 18.02 16.36 -6.82
C GLN A 394 19.09 17.41 -6.46
N ASP A 395 19.96 17.77 -7.42
CA ASP A 395 21.15 18.59 -7.13
C ASP A 395 20.96 20.08 -7.41
N ASP A 396 20.02 20.42 -8.29
CA ASP A 396 19.69 21.80 -8.64
C ASP A 396 18.70 22.37 -7.62
N LEU A 397 19.24 23.03 -6.59
CA LEU A 397 18.48 23.57 -5.46
C LEU A 397 18.31 25.09 -5.57
N VAL A 398 17.13 25.55 -5.15
CA VAL A 398 16.74 26.96 -5.13
C VAL A 398 16.38 27.38 -3.71
N GLU A 399 16.82 28.58 -3.34
CA GLU A 399 16.36 29.28 -2.14
C GLU A 399 15.47 30.45 -2.55
N ILE A 400 14.24 30.48 -2.05
CA ILE A 400 13.33 31.60 -2.29
C ILE A 400 13.63 32.70 -1.27
N VAL A 401 13.98 33.88 -1.77
CA VAL A 401 14.30 35.07 -0.97
C VAL A 401 13.03 35.87 -0.71
N ASP A 402 12.28 36.14 -1.77
CA ASP A 402 11.02 36.89 -1.72
C ASP A 402 10.11 36.55 -2.90
N ALA A 403 8.80 36.73 -2.74
CA ALA A 403 7.82 36.52 -3.79
C ALA A 403 6.54 37.36 -3.58
N SER A 404 5.97 37.87 -4.67
CA SER A 404 4.72 38.62 -4.64
C SER A 404 3.50 37.76 -4.29
N HIS A 405 3.57 36.44 -4.52
CA HIS A 405 2.44 35.53 -4.34
C HIS A 405 2.58 34.62 -3.08
N PRO A 406 1.53 34.51 -2.23
CA PRO A 406 1.58 33.71 -0.99
C PRO A 406 1.95 32.24 -1.19
N ASP A 407 1.50 31.60 -2.27
CA ASP A 407 1.81 30.19 -2.50
C ASP A 407 3.29 29.93 -2.83
N ILE A 408 4.00 30.91 -3.40
CA ILE A 408 5.45 30.84 -3.57
C ILE A 408 6.16 31.17 -2.26
N GLN A 409 5.66 32.13 -1.48
CA GLN A 409 6.23 32.43 -0.16
C GLN A 409 6.21 31.22 0.79
N LYS A 410 5.15 30.40 0.74
CA LYS A 410 5.04 29.16 1.53
C LYS A 410 6.13 28.13 1.21
N LEU A 411 6.76 28.19 0.03
CA LEU A 411 7.83 27.26 -0.34
C LEU A 411 9.16 27.55 0.39
N ARG A 412 9.27 28.69 1.10
CA ARG A 412 10.47 29.05 1.86
C ARG A 412 10.68 28.18 3.08
N THR A 413 9.58 27.70 3.67
CA THR A 413 9.61 26.87 4.86
C THR A 413 8.86 25.57 4.65
N HIS A 414 9.18 24.58 5.48
CA HIS A 414 8.41 23.35 5.55
C HIS A 414 8.35 22.86 7.00
N PRO A 415 7.20 22.36 7.47
CA PRO A 415 7.13 21.75 8.79
C PRO A 415 7.77 20.36 8.79
N ALA A 416 8.36 19.94 9.91
CA ALA A 416 8.68 18.54 10.10
C ALA A 416 7.38 17.73 10.34
N ARG A 417 7.33 16.50 9.81
CA ARG A 417 6.16 15.64 9.96
C ARG A 417 5.92 15.20 11.40
N TYR A 418 7.00 14.93 12.14
CA TYR A 418 6.97 14.41 13.51
C TYR A 418 7.92 15.19 14.42
N GLY A 419 7.66 15.16 15.74
CA GLY A 419 8.55 15.70 16.79
C GLY A 419 8.51 17.22 16.99
N PHE A 420 8.27 17.99 15.93
CA PHE A 420 8.38 19.47 15.95
C PHE A 420 7.06 20.16 15.59
N VAL A 421 5.95 19.74 16.22
CA VAL A 421 4.60 20.25 15.93
C VAL A 421 4.55 21.77 16.09
N GLY A 422 4.13 22.45 15.02
CA GLY A 422 3.99 23.92 14.98
C GLY A 422 5.28 24.68 14.66
N GLN A 423 6.39 23.98 14.37
CA GLN A 423 7.63 24.59 13.90
C GLN A 423 7.75 24.46 12.38
N GLU A 424 8.21 25.55 11.76
CA GLU A 424 8.51 25.67 10.33
C GLU A 424 10.01 25.86 10.19
N PHE A 425 10.63 25.13 9.26
CA PHE A 425 12.07 25.20 9.02
C PHE A 425 12.34 25.76 7.64
N ASP A 426 13.39 26.57 7.51
CA ASP A 426 13.83 27.03 6.19
C ASP A 426 14.30 25.85 5.33
N VAL A 427 13.87 25.85 4.07
CA VAL A 427 14.20 24.80 3.10
C VAL A 427 14.76 25.37 1.79
N TYR A 428 15.53 24.54 1.11
CA TYR A 428 15.74 24.63 -0.33
C TYR A 428 14.66 23.83 -1.06
N ILE A 429 14.33 24.25 -2.27
CA ILE A 429 13.40 23.55 -3.16
C ILE A 429 14.17 23.11 -4.40
N PRO A 430 14.07 21.84 -4.83
CA PRO A 430 14.60 21.43 -6.12
C PRO A 430 14.02 22.28 -7.25
N TYR A 431 14.85 22.79 -8.15
CA TYR A 431 14.44 23.68 -9.25
C TYR A 431 13.30 23.06 -10.07
N PHE A 432 13.30 21.74 -10.23
CA PHE A 432 12.23 20.99 -10.87
C PHE A 432 10.85 21.23 -10.22
N GLU A 433 10.77 21.22 -8.89
CA GLU A 433 9.51 21.48 -8.15
C GLU A 433 9.19 22.97 -8.06
N PHE A 434 10.20 23.83 -8.07
CA PHE A 434 10.00 25.27 -8.20
C PHE A 434 9.33 25.60 -9.55
N ARG A 435 9.85 25.06 -10.65
CA ARG A 435 9.25 25.17 -12.00
C ARG A 435 7.86 24.55 -12.06
N ARG A 436 7.63 23.40 -11.42
CA ARG A 436 6.28 22.81 -11.32
C ARG A 436 5.29 23.77 -10.68
N THR A 437 5.69 24.39 -9.57
CA THR A 437 4.81 25.30 -8.83
C THR A 437 4.54 26.56 -9.63
N VAL A 438 5.57 27.20 -10.17
CA VAL A 438 5.44 28.46 -10.94
C VAL A 438 4.61 28.25 -12.21
N SER A 439 4.90 27.21 -13.01
CA SER A 439 4.17 26.95 -14.25
C SER A 439 2.69 26.56 -14.06
N ASN A 440 2.33 26.01 -12.90
CA ASN A 440 0.93 25.70 -12.57
C ASN A 440 0.18 26.90 -11.96
N LEU A 441 0.92 27.90 -11.46
CA LEU A 441 0.34 29.09 -10.88
C LEU A 441 -0.13 30.03 -11.99
N LYS A 442 -1.44 30.29 -12.05
CA LYS A 442 -2.04 31.24 -13.00
C LYS A 442 -2.09 32.64 -12.38
N ALA A 443 -0.93 33.28 -12.27
CA ALA A 443 -0.80 34.66 -11.77
C ALA A 443 -0.10 35.55 -12.82
N ASP A 444 -0.78 36.63 -13.21
CA ASP A 444 -0.33 37.51 -14.30
C ASP A 444 0.77 38.50 -13.85
N ASP A 445 0.94 38.72 -12.55
CA ASP A 445 1.86 39.68 -11.92
C ASP A 445 2.82 39.03 -10.92
N LEU A 446 3.30 37.83 -11.26
CA LEU A 446 4.23 37.09 -10.42
C LEU A 446 5.64 37.70 -10.49
N GLU A 447 6.16 38.14 -9.35
CA GLU A 447 7.56 38.55 -9.17
C GLU A 447 8.18 37.69 -8.07
N ILE A 448 9.32 37.06 -8.35
CA ILE A 448 10.00 36.15 -7.42
C ILE A 448 11.49 36.45 -7.45
N THR A 449 12.07 36.64 -6.27
CA THR A 449 13.52 36.72 -6.06
C THR A 449 14.00 35.44 -5.40
N TYR A 450 15.00 34.80 -5.99
CA TYR A 450 15.50 33.51 -5.54
C TYR A 450 17.00 33.38 -5.82
N ILE A 451 17.67 32.52 -5.06
CA ILE A 451 19.07 32.17 -5.25
C ILE A 451 19.14 30.79 -5.89
N ARG A 452 19.85 30.68 -7.01
CA ARG A 452 20.14 29.41 -7.70
C ARG A 452 21.60 29.42 -8.15
N ASN A 453 22.33 28.34 -7.91
CA ASN A 453 23.78 28.25 -8.17
C ASN A 453 24.60 29.38 -7.51
N GLY A 454 24.15 29.88 -6.35
CA GLY A 454 24.81 30.95 -5.61
C GLY A 454 24.59 32.37 -6.15
N GLU A 455 23.79 32.53 -7.21
CA GLU A 455 23.45 33.83 -7.79
C GLU A 455 22.01 34.21 -7.45
N GLU A 456 21.82 35.46 -7.00
CA GLU A 456 20.49 36.04 -6.86
C GLU A 456 19.89 36.34 -8.24
N ARG A 457 18.66 35.90 -8.45
CA ARG A 457 17.91 36.00 -9.70
C ARG A 457 16.51 36.51 -9.42
N THR A 458 15.95 37.20 -10.39
CA THR A 458 14.56 37.64 -10.35
C THR A 458 13.81 37.06 -11.54
N PHE A 459 12.61 36.57 -11.28
CA PHE A 459 11.65 36.17 -12.29
C PHE A 459 10.45 37.11 -12.24
N ARG A 460 10.01 37.59 -13.41
CA ARG A 460 8.79 38.39 -13.60
C ARG A 460 7.93 37.77 -14.70
N SER A 461 6.64 37.57 -14.41
CA SER A 461 5.69 37.02 -15.38
C SER A 461 5.67 37.85 -16.67
N GLY A 462 5.80 37.19 -17.82
CA GLY A 462 5.80 37.84 -19.15
C GLY A 462 7.06 38.65 -19.51
N ALA A 463 8.05 38.76 -18.62
CA ALA A 463 9.29 39.46 -18.90
C ALA A 463 10.22 38.62 -19.80
N SER A 464 10.80 39.24 -20.83
CA SER A 464 11.68 38.55 -21.79
C SER A 464 13.12 38.39 -21.30
N ASP A 465 13.49 39.10 -20.24
CA ASP A 465 14.84 39.18 -19.66
C ASP A 465 15.00 38.32 -18.39
N ASN A 466 14.04 37.43 -18.12
CA ASN A 466 14.15 36.45 -17.03
C ASN A 466 15.42 35.59 -17.19
N ALA A 467 16.21 35.49 -16.12
CA ALA A 467 17.44 34.69 -16.11
C ALA A 467 17.17 33.21 -16.44
N ASP A 468 16.10 32.65 -15.87
CA ASP A 468 15.68 31.27 -16.06
C ASP A 468 14.41 31.21 -16.93
N THR A 469 14.62 31.19 -18.25
CA THR A 469 13.56 31.29 -19.28
C THR A 469 12.60 30.09 -19.37
N ASP A 470 12.81 29.04 -18.58
CA ASP A 470 11.95 27.86 -18.54
C ASP A 470 11.13 27.74 -17.24
N LEU A 471 11.29 28.66 -16.29
CA LEU A 471 10.67 28.58 -14.97
C LEU A 471 9.12 28.57 -15.02
N ASP A 472 8.53 29.23 -16.00
CA ASP A 472 7.07 29.29 -16.22
C ASP A 472 6.57 28.27 -17.25
N LYS A 473 7.47 27.50 -17.87
CA LYS A 473 7.09 26.50 -18.88
C LYS A 473 6.65 25.22 -18.18
N PRO A 474 5.51 24.62 -18.58
CA PRO A 474 5.05 23.37 -17.99
C PRO A 474 6.10 22.27 -18.18
N LEU A 475 6.19 21.40 -17.18
CA LEU A 475 7.06 20.22 -17.24
C LEU A 475 6.54 19.22 -18.30
N PRO A 476 7.44 18.46 -18.95
CA PRO A 476 7.03 17.34 -19.80
C PRO A 476 6.13 16.38 -19.02
N LEU A 477 5.02 15.94 -19.63
CA LEU A 477 3.98 15.16 -18.94
C LEU A 477 4.52 13.92 -18.22
N LEU A 478 5.46 13.20 -18.83
CA LEU A 478 6.04 12.00 -18.25
C LEU A 478 6.88 12.31 -17.01
N GLU A 479 7.71 13.34 -17.07
CA GLU A 479 8.51 13.80 -15.92
C GLU A 479 7.60 14.30 -14.80
N ALA A 480 6.60 15.11 -15.15
CA ALA A 480 5.61 15.61 -14.21
C ALA A 480 4.86 14.46 -13.49
N LYS A 481 4.66 13.31 -14.14
CA LYS A 481 3.98 12.14 -13.57
C LYS A 481 4.88 11.18 -12.81
N LEU A 482 6.18 11.11 -13.14
CA LEU A 482 7.10 10.12 -12.58
C LEU A 482 8.03 10.69 -11.51
N VAL A 483 8.43 11.95 -11.63
CA VAL A 483 9.35 12.63 -10.72
C VAL A 483 8.53 13.43 -9.71
N HIS A 484 8.91 13.31 -8.45
CA HIS A 484 8.44 14.15 -7.36
C HIS A 484 9.56 14.21 -6.34
N LEU A 485 9.98 15.43 -6.02
CA LEU A 485 11.06 15.68 -5.09
C LEU A 485 10.51 16.43 -3.88
N ARG A 486 11.05 16.12 -2.71
CA ARG A 486 10.70 16.84 -1.49
C ARG A 486 11.60 18.06 -1.28
N PRO A 487 11.17 19.03 -0.47
CA PRO A 487 12.02 20.11 0.03
C PRO A 487 13.23 19.59 0.81
N VAL A 488 14.30 20.36 0.85
CA VAL A 488 15.56 20.00 1.53
C VAL A 488 15.81 20.99 2.66
N PHE A 489 15.82 20.52 3.91
CA PHE A 489 16.11 21.40 5.06
C PHE A 489 17.48 22.05 4.94
N LYS A 490 17.54 23.35 5.28
CA LYS A 490 18.82 24.05 5.40
C LYS A 490 19.59 23.52 6.62
N GLY A 491 20.90 23.38 6.47
CA GLY A 491 21.78 22.80 7.48
C GLY A 491 22.06 21.31 7.29
N GLU A 492 22.66 20.69 8.31
CA GLU A 492 23.12 19.31 8.27
C GLU A 492 22.03 18.29 8.66
N LEU A 493 21.04 18.71 9.45
CA LEU A 493 19.97 17.84 9.93
C LEU A 493 18.95 17.53 8.83
N SER A 494 18.45 16.29 8.84
CA SER A 494 17.41 15.79 7.93
C SER A 494 16.19 15.38 8.75
N TYR A 495 15.25 16.31 8.93
CA TYR A 495 14.01 16.03 9.66
C TYR A 495 13.07 15.11 8.88
N CYS A 496 12.12 14.54 9.59
CA CYS A 496 11.13 13.67 8.97
C CYS A 496 10.17 14.45 8.07
N LEU A 497 10.02 14.05 6.81
CA LEU A 497 9.09 14.66 5.86
C LEU A 497 7.86 13.79 5.53
N HIS A 498 8.00 12.46 5.63
CA HIS A 498 6.97 11.50 5.25
C HIS A 498 6.25 10.93 6.45
#